data_AF-A0A6B2XY02-F1
#
_entry.id   AF-A0A6B2XY02-F1
#
_cell.length_a   1.000
_cell.length_b   1.000
_cell.length_c   1.000
_cell.angle_alpha   90.00
_cell.angle_beta   90.00
_cell.angle_gamma   90.00
#
_symmetry.space_group_name_H-M   'P 1'
#
loop_
_entity.id
_entity.type
_entity.pdbx_description
1 polymer ?
#
loop_
_entity_poly.entity_id
_entity_poly.type
_entity_poly.pdbx_seq_one_letter_code
_entity_poly.pdbx_strand_id
1 'polypeptide(L)'
;MVWSEQLRGSNTNAEIQAAYFHPRVLNQGEVQLGSGGTPNPGPAPATGAIVGLAGRCVDVAASGTANGTPVQLYTCAPGVAQTWEVRADGTIRNPNAGRCLDVAGQGTANGTVVQIWDCNG
;
A
#
# COMPACT_ATOMS: atom_id res chain seq x y z
N MET A 1 -29.06 -9.13 14.77
CA MET A 1 -28.83 -7.72 14.41
C MET A 1 -27.93 -7.14 15.49
N VAL A 2 -26.65 -6.91 15.18
CA VAL A 2 -25.67 -6.42 16.16
C VAL A 2 -25.68 -4.90 16.10
N TRP A 3 -25.92 -4.25 17.23
CA TRP A 3 -25.93 -2.79 17.33
C TRP A 3 -24.51 -2.24 17.19
N SER A 4 -24.35 -1.21 16.37
CA SER A 4 -23.07 -0.58 16.03
C SER A 4 -22.31 0.02 17.22
N GLU A 5 -23.00 0.21 18.35
CA GLU A 5 -22.39 0.73 19.59
C GLU A 5 -21.52 -0.33 20.30
N GLN A 6 -21.83 -1.62 20.15
CA GLN A 6 -21.04 -2.71 20.72
C GLN A 6 -19.66 -2.85 20.04
N LEU A 7 -19.53 -2.43 18.79
CA LEU A 7 -18.29 -2.52 18.00
C LEU A 7 -17.29 -1.39 18.31
N ARG A 8 -17.71 -0.32 19.01
CA ARG A 8 -16.84 0.83 19.31
C ARG A 8 -15.93 0.60 20.52
N GLY A 9 -16.23 -0.41 21.35
CA GLY A 9 -15.49 -0.69 22.59
C GLY A 9 -14.79 -2.05 22.64
N SER A 10 -14.97 -2.92 21.64
CA SER A 10 -14.36 -4.26 21.61
C SER A 10 -13.39 -4.33 20.45
N ASN A 11 -12.09 -4.21 20.74
CA ASN A 11 -11.01 -4.21 19.75
C ASN A 11 -10.05 -5.40 19.91
N THR A 12 -10.33 -6.30 20.86
CA THR A 12 -9.60 -7.56 21.01
C THR A 12 -10.50 -8.78 20.78
N ASN A 13 -9.90 -9.89 20.32
CA ASN A 13 -10.61 -11.16 20.17
C ASN A 13 -11.29 -11.61 21.48
N ALA A 14 -10.69 -11.33 22.64
CA ALA A 14 -11.23 -11.69 23.95
C ALA A 14 -12.51 -10.90 24.31
N GLU A 15 -12.53 -9.59 24.05
CA GLU A 15 -13.69 -8.73 24.31
C GLU A 15 -14.84 -9.05 23.35
N ILE A 16 -14.51 -9.32 22.08
CA ILE A 16 -15.49 -9.77 21.09
C ILE A 16 -16.07 -11.13 21.53
N GLN A 17 -15.25 -12.11 21.91
CA GLN A 17 -15.76 -13.39 22.40
C GLN A 17 -16.68 -13.21 23.62
N ALA A 18 -16.29 -12.41 24.61
CA ALA A 18 -17.11 -12.12 25.78
C ALA A 18 -18.45 -11.46 25.44
N ALA A 19 -18.49 -10.58 24.43
CA ALA A 19 -19.70 -9.91 23.96
C ALA A 19 -20.67 -10.84 23.18
N TYR A 20 -20.15 -11.89 22.54
CA TYR A 20 -20.94 -12.83 21.73
C TYR A 20 -21.30 -14.14 22.44
N PHE A 21 -20.73 -14.42 23.62
CA PHE A 21 -21.16 -15.51 24.50
C PHE A 21 -22.50 -15.16 25.21
N HIS A 22 -23.55 -14.91 24.43
CA HIS A 22 -24.91 -14.88 24.93
C HIS A 22 -25.49 -16.30 24.83
N PRO A 23 -25.99 -16.93 25.93
CA PRO A 23 -26.41 -18.34 25.94
C PRO A 23 -27.63 -18.68 25.05
N ARG A 24 -28.11 -17.72 24.25
CA ARG A 24 -29.25 -17.88 23.31
C ARG A 24 -28.85 -17.83 21.82
N VAL A 25 -27.58 -17.61 21.47
CA VAL A 25 -27.15 -17.65 20.06
C VAL A 25 -26.59 -19.04 19.79
N LEU A 26 -27.35 -19.81 19.01
CA LEU A 26 -27.14 -21.21 18.67
C LEU A 26 -25.83 -21.43 17.92
N ASN A 27 -25.08 -22.47 18.31
CA ASN A 27 -24.39 -23.54 17.55
C ASN A 27 -24.25 -23.45 16.00
N GLN A 28 -24.17 -22.27 15.41
CA GLN A 28 -23.64 -22.09 14.07
C GLN A 28 -22.14 -21.99 14.24
N GLY A 29 -21.43 -22.95 13.63
CA GLY A 29 -20.01 -23.22 13.84
C GLY A 29 -19.16 -21.97 13.99
N GLU A 30 -18.13 -22.09 14.82
CA GLU A 30 -17.13 -21.05 15.10
C GLU A 30 -16.98 -20.07 13.93
N VAL A 31 -17.36 -18.82 14.16
CA VAL A 31 -16.86 -17.75 13.31
C VAL A 31 -15.35 -17.72 13.57
N GLN A 32 -14.61 -18.42 12.72
CA GLN A 32 -13.16 -18.33 12.66
C GLN A 32 -12.82 -16.93 12.15
N LEU A 33 -12.82 -15.95 13.05
CA LEU A 33 -12.17 -14.68 12.85
C LEU A 33 -10.68 -15.02 12.77
N GLY A 34 -10.11 -14.93 11.57
CA GLY A 34 -8.70 -15.23 11.33
C GLY A 34 -7.83 -14.67 12.44
N SER A 35 -6.99 -15.54 13.00
CA SER A 35 -6.10 -15.21 14.11
C SER A 35 -5.36 -13.90 13.86
N GLY A 36 -5.68 -12.89 14.67
CA GLY A 36 -4.91 -11.66 14.79
C GLY A 36 -5.09 -10.69 13.64
N GLY A 37 -5.77 -9.58 13.92
CA GLY A 37 -5.37 -8.32 13.31
C GLY A 37 -3.93 -8.04 13.75
N THR A 38 -2.96 -8.50 12.97
CA THR A 38 -1.72 -7.75 12.87
C THR A 38 -2.13 -6.33 12.47
N PRO A 39 -1.53 -5.26 13.02
CA PRO A 39 -1.49 -4.01 12.28
C PRO A 39 -1.07 -4.42 10.88
N ASN A 40 -1.85 -4.08 9.84
CA ASN A 40 -1.45 -4.32 8.45
C ASN A 40 0.03 -3.92 8.40
N PRO A 41 0.97 -4.88 8.26
CA PRO A 41 2.36 -4.51 8.23
C PRO A 41 2.44 -3.50 7.10
N GLY A 42 2.96 -2.30 7.36
CA GLY A 42 3.30 -1.38 6.27
C GLY A 42 3.99 -2.22 5.18
N PRO A 43 3.72 -1.97 3.88
CA PRO A 43 4.11 -2.87 2.81
C PRO A 43 5.51 -3.44 3.06
N ALA A 44 5.60 -4.76 3.19
CA ALA A 44 6.87 -5.40 3.50
C ALA A 44 7.91 -4.92 2.48
N PRO A 45 9.15 -4.61 2.89
CA PRO A 45 10.17 -4.15 1.97
C PRO A 45 10.27 -5.09 0.77
N ALA A 46 10.04 -4.56 -0.43
CA ALA A 46 9.96 -5.34 -1.64
C ALA A 46 10.66 -4.59 -2.77
N THR A 47 11.49 -5.30 -3.52
CA THR A 47 12.19 -4.76 -4.68
C THR A 47 11.70 -5.46 -5.94
N GLY A 48 11.29 -4.70 -6.95
CA GLY A 48 10.87 -5.26 -8.21
C GLY A 48 10.20 -4.27 -9.14
N ALA A 49 9.65 -4.78 -10.24
CA ALA A 49 8.83 -4.00 -11.13
C ALA A 49 7.41 -3.84 -10.59
N ILE A 50 6.85 -2.65 -10.75
CA ILE A 50 5.42 -2.39 -10.51
C ILE A 50 4.72 -2.51 -11.86
N VAL A 51 3.94 -3.57 -12.04
CA VAL A 51 3.17 -3.82 -13.27
C VAL A 51 1.75 -3.31 -13.09
N GLY A 52 1.32 -2.41 -13.97
CA GLY A 52 0.01 -1.78 -13.93
C GLY A 52 -0.83 -2.05 -15.17
N LEU A 53 -1.54 -1.00 -15.61
CA LEU A 53 -2.50 -1.05 -16.72
C LEU A 53 -1.86 -1.63 -18.00
N ALA A 54 -2.60 -2.50 -18.68
CA ALA A 54 -2.18 -3.16 -19.92
C ALA A 54 -0.85 -3.94 -19.83
N GLY A 55 -0.48 -4.41 -18.63
CA GLY A 55 0.77 -5.16 -18.43
C GLY A 55 2.04 -4.31 -18.61
N ARG A 56 1.91 -2.98 -18.51
CA ARG A 56 3.04 -2.03 -18.59
C ARG A 56 3.63 -1.78 -17.21
N CYS A 57 4.92 -1.50 -17.18
CA CYS A 57 5.67 -1.26 -15.96
C CYS A 57 5.75 0.24 -15.65
N VAL A 58 5.69 0.58 -14.37
CA VAL A 58 6.02 1.93 -13.87
C VAL A 58 7.49 2.20 -14.14
N ASP A 59 7.77 3.27 -14.88
CA ASP A 59 9.07 3.54 -15.51
C ASP A 59 9.48 5.00 -15.29
N VAL A 60 10.73 5.23 -14.90
CA VAL A 60 11.32 6.57 -14.89
C VAL A 60 11.76 6.94 -16.30
N ALA A 61 11.14 7.98 -16.86
CA ALA A 61 11.31 8.33 -18.26
C ALA A 61 12.79 8.52 -18.64
N ALA A 62 13.22 7.82 -19.70
CA ALA A 62 14.59 7.81 -20.22
C ALA A 62 15.67 7.44 -19.18
N SER A 63 15.30 6.73 -18.09
CA SER A 63 16.19 6.47 -16.95
C SER A 63 16.77 7.74 -16.31
N GLY A 64 16.05 8.87 -16.43
CA GLY A 64 16.47 10.14 -15.85
C GLY A 64 16.61 10.04 -14.32
N THR A 65 17.52 10.83 -13.76
CA THR A 65 17.81 10.78 -12.32
C THR A 65 17.47 12.08 -11.62
N ALA A 66 17.14 13.16 -12.33
CA ALA A 66 16.87 14.46 -11.74
C ALA A 66 15.46 14.55 -11.13
N ASN A 67 15.31 15.42 -10.13
CA ASN A 67 14.00 15.82 -9.62
C ASN A 67 13.10 16.32 -10.76
N GLY A 68 11.85 15.88 -10.75
CA GLY A 68 10.89 16.23 -11.79
C GLY A 68 10.96 15.37 -13.05
N THR A 69 11.84 14.36 -13.11
CA THR A 69 11.77 13.39 -14.20
C THR A 69 10.41 12.68 -14.15
N PRO A 70 9.62 12.69 -15.24
CA PRO A 70 8.29 12.07 -15.25
C PRO A 70 8.35 10.56 -15.05
N VAL A 71 7.34 10.03 -14.37
CA VAL A 71 7.08 8.60 -14.29
C VAL A 71 5.97 8.23 -15.27
N GLN A 72 6.17 7.17 -16.03
CA GLN A 72 5.31 6.74 -17.13
C GLN A 72 4.98 5.25 -17.04
N LEU A 73 4.01 4.80 -17.85
CA LEU A 73 3.77 3.39 -18.11
C LEU A 73 4.50 2.97 -19.39
N TYR A 74 5.54 2.15 -19.25
CA TYR A 74 6.33 1.69 -20.37
C TYR A 74 6.29 0.19 -20.55
N THR A 75 6.67 -0.29 -21.72
CA THR A 75 6.80 -1.74 -21.96
C THR A 75 7.75 -2.32 -20.91
N CYS A 76 7.32 -3.38 -20.22
CA CYS A 76 8.15 -4.03 -19.22
C CYS A 76 9.42 -4.58 -19.86
N ALA A 77 10.57 -4.16 -19.34
CA ALA A 77 11.88 -4.62 -19.77
C ALA A 77 12.82 -4.69 -18.56
N PRO A 78 13.78 -5.62 -18.53
CA PRO A 78 14.82 -5.60 -17.52
C PRO A 78 15.57 -4.27 -17.58
N GLY A 79 15.56 -3.49 -16.50
CA GLY A 79 16.22 -2.19 -16.48
C GLY A 79 15.98 -1.40 -15.20
N VAL A 80 16.95 -0.54 -14.87
CA VAL A 80 16.95 0.22 -13.61
C VAL A 80 15.84 1.26 -13.50
N ALA A 81 15.33 1.75 -14.64
CA ALA A 81 14.21 2.69 -14.69
C ALA A 81 12.89 2.09 -14.17
N GLN A 82 12.77 0.76 -14.17
CA GLN A 82 11.55 0.03 -13.80
C GLN A 82 11.69 -0.72 -12.48
N THR A 83 12.84 -0.59 -11.80
CA THR A 83 13.06 -1.16 -10.48
C THR A 83 12.56 -0.18 -9.41
N TRP A 84 11.76 -0.67 -8.48
CA TRP A 84 11.24 0.09 -7.36
C TRP A 84 11.45 -0.67 -6.06
N GLU A 85 11.81 0.05 -5.00
CA GLU A 85 11.92 -0.43 -3.63
C GLU A 85 10.76 0.15 -2.82
N VAL A 86 9.85 -0.69 -2.36
CA VAL A 86 8.89 -0.31 -1.34
C VAL A 86 9.61 -0.40 0.01
N ARG A 87 9.54 0.65 0.82
CA ARG A 87 10.29 0.77 2.07
C ARG A 87 9.36 0.81 3.27
N ALA A 88 9.91 0.48 4.45
CA ALA A 88 9.16 0.45 5.69
C ALA A 88 8.69 1.84 6.17
N ASP A 89 9.31 2.92 5.67
CA ASP A 89 8.87 4.30 5.90
C ASP A 89 7.63 4.68 5.07
N GLY A 90 7.18 3.81 4.15
CA GLY A 90 6.04 4.06 3.26
C GLY A 90 6.43 4.60 1.89
N THR A 91 7.71 4.95 1.69
CA THR A 91 8.19 5.43 0.39
C THR A 91 8.29 4.32 -0.65
N ILE A 92 8.15 4.70 -1.93
CA ILE A 92 8.47 3.86 -3.08
C ILE A 92 9.64 4.52 -3.81
N ARG A 93 10.82 3.91 -3.78
CA ARG A 93 12.07 4.51 -4.27
C ARG A 93 12.57 3.84 -5.54
N ASN A 94 13.00 4.62 -6.52
CA ASN A 94 13.82 4.11 -7.62
C ASN A 94 15.29 4.09 -7.17
N PRO A 95 15.95 2.91 -7.08
CA PRO A 95 17.30 2.80 -6.54
C PRO A 95 18.37 3.45 -7.44
N ASN A 96 18.14 3.55 -8.75
CA ASN A 96 19.07 4.19 -9.68
C ASN A 96 19.06 5.71 -9.57
N ALA A 97 17.88 6.32 -9.47
CA ALA A 97 17.76 7.76 -9.24
C ALA A 97 18.05 8.16 -7.78
N GLY A 98 17.92 7.21 -6.85
CA GLY A 98 18.01 7.47 -5.42
C GLY A 98 16.83 8.29 -4.87
N ARG A 99 15.72 8.35 -5.61
CA ARG A 99 14.57 9.26 -5.42
C ARG A 99 13.26 8.50 -5.30
N CYS A 100 12.24 9.15 -4.74
CA CYS A 100 10.95 8.57 -4.45
C CYS A 100 9.92 8.89 -5.54
N LEU A 101 8.96 7.98 -5.73
CA LEU A 101 7.75 8.19 -6.52
C LEU A 101 6.92 9.28 -5.84
N ASP A 102 6.68 10.38 -6.55
CA ASP A 102 6.15 11.62 -5.98
C ASP A 102 5.01 12.18 -6.85
N VAL A 103 4.03 12.81 -6.20
CA VAL A 103 2.96 13.56 -6.87
C VAL A 103 3.36 15.04 -6.89
N ALA A 104 3.53 15.59 -8.10
CA ALA A 104 4.12 16.90 -8.27
C ALA A 104 3.43 18.00 -7.46
N GLY A 105 4.19 18.65 -6.58
CA GLY A 105 3.73 19.76 -5.75
C GLY A 105 2.62 19.40 -4.77
N GLN A 106 2.48 18.12 -4.39
CA GLN A 106 1.37 17.63 -3.56
C GLN A 106 -0.01 17.89 -4.19
N GLY A 107 -0.07 18.03 -5.53
CA GLY A 107 -1.32 18.30 -6.24
C GLY A 107 -2.32 17.16 -6.08
N THR A 108 -3.59 17.51 -5.88
CA THR A 108 -4.69 16.55 -5.70
C THR A 108 -5.69 16.58 -6.86
N ALA A 109 -5.46 17.44 -7.85
CA ALA A 109 -6.30 17.55 -9.03
C ALA A 109 -6.03 16.42 -10.03
N ASN A 110 -7.06 16.04 -10.80
CA ASN A 110 -6.88 15.07 -11.88
C ASN A 110 -5.85 15.59 -12.90
N GLY A 111 -4.94 14.70 -13.31
CA GLY A 111 -3.88 15.05 -14.25
C GLY A 111 -2.63 15.65 -13.60
N THR A 112 -2.56 15.78 -12.27
CA THR A 112 -1.29 16.08 -11.59
C THR A 112 -0.25 15.01 -11.96
N VAL A 113 0.92 15.48 -12.39
CA VAL A 113 2.00 14.62 -12.87
C VAL A 113 2.59 13.80 -11.72
N VAL A 114 2.84 12.53 -11.99
CA VAL A 114 3.67 11.68 -11.15
C VAL A 114 5.11 11.74 -11.65
N GLN A 115 6.04 11.93 -10.74
CA GLN A 115 7.46 12.19 -11.01
C GLN A 115 8.35 11.42 -10.04
N ILE A 116 9.66 11.50 -10.23
CA ILE A 116 10.61 11.23 -9.15
C ILE A 116 11.04 12.54 -8.48
N TRP A 117 11.14 12.51 -7.15
CA TRP A 117 11.61 13.63 -6.36
C TRP A 117 12.44 13.16 -5.17
N ASP A 118 13.23 14.06 -4.59
CA ASP A 118 13.91 13.78 -3.33
C ASP A 118 12.87 13.35 -2.27
N CYS A 119 13.15 12.25 -1.60
CA CYS A 119 12.21 11.62 -0.67
C CYS A 119 11.82 12.56 0.48
N ASN A 120 10.53 12.72 0.72
CA ASN A 120 9.99 13.73 1.64
C ASN A 120 8.84 13.22 2.55
N GLY A 121 8.62 11.90 2.64
CA GLY A 121 7.62 11.29 3.54
C GLY A 121 7.45 9.81 3.32
#